data_AF-A0A6B2NXB8-F1
#
_entry.id   AF-A0A6B2NXB8-F1
#
_cell.length_a   1.000
_cell.length_b   1.000
_cell.length_c   1.000
_cell.angle_alpha   90.00
_cell.angle_beta   90.00
_cell.angle_gamma   90.00
#
_symmetry.space_group_name_H-M   'P 1'
#
loop_
_entity.id
_entity.type
_entity.pdbx_description
1 polymer ?
#
loop_
_entity_poly.entity_id
_entity_poly.type
_entity_poly.pdbx_seq_one_letter_code
_entity_poly.pdbx_strand_id
1 'polypeptide(L)'
;MSQNPESLEFNSLHDEFVLIGPVGKRDQVLARSEAAGMDLIGYAMDKDDTDDEVAGSILSSLMFGPKRHIHRVSSWPVNNPKPLEDERKASFRFAWVGYCSRSDLQSIEKSFNANIYDISEAVSAEDRSQMELALAPILLRCSRANDRLLRKRRLMHVFLTIYALIAFAGAASVVMREILQ
;
A
#
# COMPACT_ATOMS: atom_id res chain seq x y z
N MET A 1 32.44 -9.58 11.78
CA MET A 1 31.25 -10.08 12.51
C MET A 1 30.04 -9.40 11.88
N SER A 2 29.30 -10.12 11.05
CA SER A 2 28.12 -9.59 10.34
C SER A 2 26.95 -9.61 11.31
N GLN A 3 26.69 -8.50 12.00
CA GLN A 3 25.40 -8.32 12.66
C GLN A 3 24.33 -8.41 11.57
N ASN A 4 23.35 -9.32 11.75
CA ASN A 4 22.12 -9.20 10.98
C ASN A 4 21.60 -7.80 11.26
N PRO A 5 21.35 -6.96 10.24
CA PRO A 5 20.69 -5.69 10.46
C PRO A 5 19.33 -6.04 11.05
N GLU A 6 19.14 -5.70 12.33
CA GLU A 6 17.84 -5.80 12.96
C GLU A 6 16.90 -4.92 12.14
N SER A 7 16.06 -5.54 11.33
CA SER A 7 15.05 -4.83 10.55
C SER A 7 14.22 -4.01 11.53
N LEU A 8 14.15 -2.70 11.31
CA LEU A 8 13.45 -1.80 12.23
C LEU A 8 11.95 -2.11 12.17
N GLU A 9 11.41 -2.63 13.27
CA GLU A 9 9.99 -2.90 13.44
C GLU A 9 9.28 -1.67 14.00
N PHE A 10 8.29 -1.19 13.25
CA PHE A 10 7.51 -0.01 13.59
C PHE A 10 6.10 -0.39 14.04
N ASN A 11 5.69 0.17 15.20
CA ASN A 11 4.29 0.19 15.62
C ASN A 11 3.56 1.26 14.80
N SER A 12 3.05 0.83 13.66
CA SER A 12 2.44 1.71 12.68
C SER A 12 0.92 1.56 12.68
N LEU A 13 0.23 2.67 12.44
CA LEU A 13 -1.20 2.70 12.11
C LEU A 13 -1.54 1.96 10.80
N HIS A 14 -0.52 1.55 10.04
CA HIS A 14 -0.66 0.75 8.84
C HIS A 14 -0.47 -0.70 9.15
N ASP A 15 -1.52 -1.47 8.86
CA ASP A 15 -1.57 -2.89 9.15
C ASP A 15 -0.37 -3.63 8.53
N GLU A 16 0.08 -3.29 7.30
CA GLU A 16 1.19 -4.02 6.65
C GLU A 16 1.98 -3.13 5.67
N PHE A 17 3.26 -2.85 5.97
CA PHE A 17 4.20 -2.21 5.04
C PHE A 17 5.64 -2.73 5.21
N VAL A 18 6.43 -2.56 4.15
CA VAL A 18 7.86 -2.84 4.12
C VAL A 18 8.61 -1.81 3.27
N LEU A 19 9.77 -1.37 3.75
CA LEU A 19 10.75 -0.60 3.00
C LEU A 19 11.98 -1.47 2.79
N ILE A 20 12.36 -1.63 1.53
CA ILE A 20 13.57 -2.31 1.11
C ILE A 20 14.51 -1.29 0.50
N GLY A 21 15.78 -1.38 0.85
CA GLY A 21 16.80 -0.56 0.22
C GLY A 21 18.15 -1.24 0.29
N PRO A 22 19.14 -0.67 -0.41
CA PRO A 22 20.46 -1.24 -0.47
C PRO A 22 21.22 -0.95 0.82
N VAL A 23 21.77 -2.00 1.42
CA VAL A 23 22.74 -1.92 2.52
C VAL A 23 23.98 -2.69 2.08
N GLY A 24 24.98 -1.95 1.61
CA GLY A 24 26.18 -2.54 1.00
C GLY A 24 25.84 -3.23 -0.33
N LYS A 25 26.11 -4.54 -0.44
CA LYS A 25 26.02 -5.30 -1.70
C LYS A 25 24.67 -5.97 -1.99
N ARG A 26 23.70 -5.91 -1.07
CA ARG A 26 22.40 -6.58 -1.21
C ARG A 26 21.26 -5.68 -0.74
N ASP A 27 20.10 -5.84 -1.38
CA ASP A 27 18.84 -5.27 -0.95
C ASP A 27 18.45 -5.92 0.38
N GLN A 28 18.14 -5.11 1.39
CA GLN A 28 17.74 -5.55 2.72
C GLN A 28 16.49 -4.80 3.19
N VAL A 29 15.77 -5.41 4.12
CA VAL A 29 14.60 -4.79 4.76
C VAL A 29 15.09 -3.74 5.74
N LEU A 30 14.83 -2.48 5.44
CA LEU A 30 15.22 -1.33 6.25
C LEU A 30 14.17 -1.04 7.32
N ALA A 31 12.89 -1.10 6.93
CA ALA A 31 11.76 -0.82 7.79
C ALA A 31 10.63 -1.82 7.52
N ARG A 32 9.95 -2.29 8.56
CA ARG A 32 8.73 -3.09 8.43
C ARG A 32 7.72 -2.77 9.53
N SER A 33 6.44 -2.90 9.24
CA SER A 33 5.43 -2.98 10.31
C SER A 33 5.52 -4.30 11.05
N GLU A 34 5.15 -4.32 12.33
CA GLU A 34 5.06 -5.56 13.14
C GLU A 34 4.16 -6.62 12.50
N ALA A 35 3.05 -6.20 11.87
CA ALA A 35 2.10 -7.10 11.21
C ALA A 35 2.48 -7.46 9.76
N ALA A 36 3.64 -7.03 9.25
CA ALA A 36 4.06 -7.35 7.87
C ALA A 36 4.28 -8.85 7.66
N GLY A 37 3.44 -9.48 6.85
CA GLY A 37 3.58 -10.88 6.46
C GLY A 37 4.81 -11.14 5.59
N MET A 38 5.30 -12.39 5.60
CA MET A 38 6.44 -12.83 4.77
C MET A 38 6.20 -12.66 3.26
N ASP A 39 4.95 -12.78 2.83
CA ASP A 39 4.55 -12.59 1.42
C ASP A 39 4.86 -11.17 0.92
N LEU A 40 4.69 -10.17 1.79
CA LEU A 40 4.98 -8.77 1.47
C LEU A 40 6.48 -8.54 1.27
N ILE A 41 7.30 -9.19 2.10
CA ILE A 41 8.75 -9.12 1.99
C ILE A 41 9.21 -9.78 0.69
N GLY A 42 8.69 -10.97 0.37
CA GLY A 42 8.99 -11.67 -0.88
C GLY A 42 8.64 -10.83 -2.11
N TYR A 43 7.44 -10.23 -2.12
CA TYR A 43 6.97 -9.39 -3.22
C TYR A 43 7.81 -8.11 -3.40
N ALA A 44 8.28 -7.52 -2.31
CA ALA A 44 9.13 -6.34 -2.36
C ALA A 44 10.58 -6.67 -2.80
N MET A 45 11.04 -7.90 -2.59
CA MET A 45 12.35 -8.37 -3.05
C MET A 45 12.36 -8.81 -4.51
N ASP A 46 11.21 -9.22 -5.05
CA ASP A 46 11.09 -9.63 -6.44
C ASP A 46 11.40 -8.46 -7.37
N LYS A 47 12.35 -8.66 -8.29
CA LYS A 47 12.81 -7.61 -9.22
C LYS A 47 12.01 -7.60 -10.51
N ASP A 48 11.17 -8.60 -10.73
CA ASP A 48 10.30 -8.60 -11.89
C ASP A 48 9.18 -7.58 -11.67
N ASP A 49 9.24 -6.50 -12.45
CA ASP A 49 8.16 -5.55 -12.70
C ASP A 49 7.10 -6.23 -13.57
N THR A 50 6.59 -7.39 -13.12
CA THR A 50 5.35 -7.89 -13.70
C THR A 50 4.28 -6.95 -13.18
N ASP A 51 3.99 -5.91 -13.97
CA ASP A 51 2.80 -5.10 -13.84
C ASP A 51 1.62 -6.06 -13.88
N ASP A 52 1.23 -6.58 -12.72
CA ASP A 52 -0.04 -7.27 -12.56
C ASP A 52 -1.12 -6.20 -12.68
N GLU A 53 -1.38 -5.79 -13.93
CA GLU A 53 -2.68 -5.33 -14.36
C GLU A 53 -3.67 -6.44 -13.99
N VAL A 54 -4.17 -6.39 -12.75
CA VAL A 54 -5.39 -7.07 -12.40
C VAL A 54 -6.48 -6.33 -13.15
N ALA A 55 -6.67 -6.72 -14.42
CA ALA A 55 -7.83 -6.50 -15.24
C ALA A 55 -9.03 -7.23 -14.61
N GLY A 56 -9.36 -6.83 -13.38
CA GLY A 56 -10.60 -7.22 -12.72
C GLY A 56 -11.72 -6.55 -13.48
N SER A 57 -12.49 -7.34 -14.23
CA SER A 57 -13.74 -6.92 -14.85
C SER A 57 -14.51 -5.98 -13.91
N ILE A 58 -14.89 -4.82 -14.41
CA ILE A 58 -15.56 -3.75 -13.63
C ILE A 58 -16.74 -4.33 -12.82
N LEU A 59 -17.42 -5.35 -13.37
CA LEU A 59 -18.50 -6.09 -12.72
C LEU A 59 -18.06 -6.95 -11.52
N SER A 60 -16.91 -7.63 -11.58
CA SER A 60 -16.40 -8.41 -10.45
C SER A 60 -15.90 -7.51 -9.31
N SER A 61 -15.32 -6.35 -9.64
CA SER A 61 -14.92 -5.35 -8.65
C SER A 61 -16.12 -4.72 -7.91
N LEU A 62 -17.28 -4.64 -8.57
CA LEU A 62 -18.50 -4.08 -8.01
C LEU A 62 -19.19 -5.03 -7.01
N MET A 63 -19.18 -6.34 -7.31
CA MET A 63 -19.85 -7.37 -6.49
C MET A 63 -18.99 -7.90 -5.34
N PHE A 64 -17.68 -8.06 -5.54
CA PHE A 64 -16.78 -8.61 -4.51
C PHE A 64 -15.91 -7.56 -3.81
N GLY A 65 -15.98 -6.29 -4.26
CA GLY A 65 -15.12 -5.21 -3.82
C GLY A 65 -13.68 -5.40 -4.29
N PRO A 66 -12.87 -4.33 -4.35
CA PRO A 66 -11.42 -4.50 -4.48
C PRO A 66 -10.96 -5.42 -3.35
N LYS A 67 -10.11 -6.40 -3.66
CA LYS A 67 -9.43 -7.16 -2.62
C LYS A 67 -8.34 -6.26 -2.04
N ARG A 68 -7.92 -6.54 -0.81
CA ARG A 68 -6.71 -5.90 -0.27
C ARG A 68 -5.56 -6.36 -1.17
N HIS A 69 -4.90 -5.43 -1.85
CA HIS A 69 -3.81 -5.74 -2.78
C HIS A 69 -2.48 -5.27 -2.22
N ILE A 70 -1.42 -5.95 -2.60
CA ILE A 70 -0.04 -5.52 -2.36
C ILE A 70 0.28 -4.47 -3.43
N HIS A 71 0.70 -3.29 -2.98
CA HIS A 71 1.15 -2.21 -3.83
C HIS A 71 2.65 -2.04 -3.65
N ARG A 72 3.35 -1.66 -4.73
CA ARG A 72 4.79 -1.38 -4.72
C ARG A 72 5.04 -0.05 -5.42
N VAL A 73 5.97 0.72 -4.86
CA VAL A 73 6.57 1.88 -5.53
C VAL A 73 8.09 1.79 -5.42
N SER A 74 8.77 2.14 -6.51
CA SER A 74 10.23 2.19 -6.59
C SER A 74 10.70 3.63 -6.65
N SER A 75 11.79 3.93 -5.95
CA SER A 75 12.40 5.24 -6.02
C SER A 75 13.20 5.39 -7.31
N TRP A 76 13.43 6.64 -7.69
CA TRP A 76 14.49 6.94 -8.64
C TRP A 76 15.85 6.52 -8.05
N PRO A 77 16.82 6.18 -8.91
CA PRO A 77 18.14 5.80 -8.43
C PRO A 77 18.81 6.95 -7.68
N VAL A 78 19.15 6.70 -6.41
CA VAL A 78 19.90 7.65 -5.55
C VAL A 78 21.35 7.20 -5.46
N ASN A 79 22.25 8.14 -5.21
CA ASN A 79 23.65 7.82 -4.91
C ASN A 79 23.70 6.93 -3.67
N ASN A 80 24.47 5.85 -3.76
CA ASN A 80 24.61 4.91 -2.66
C ASN A 80 25.21 5.64 -1.44
N PRO A 81 24.58 5.58 -0.26
CA PRO A 81 25.14 6.17 0.96
C PRO A 81 26.48 5.54 1.38
N LYS A 82 26.78 4.32 0.93
CA LYS A 82 28.07 3.63 1.14
C LYS A 82 28.75 3.34 -0.20
N PRO A 83 29.26 4.36 -0.92
CA PRO A 83 29.80 4.20 -2.27
C PRO A 83 31.04 3.29 -2.35
N LEU A 84 31.74 3.11 -1.23
CA LEU A 84 32.90 2.22 -1.10
C LEU A 84 32.53 0.73 -1.23
N GLU A 85 31.28 0.35 -1.01
CA GLU A 85 30.84 -1.05 -0.99
C GLU A 85 30.11 -1.47 -2.28
N ASP A 86 29.41 -0.54 -2.94
CA ASP A 86 28.68 -0.79 -4.19
C ASP A 86 28.55 0.48 -5.05
N GLU A 87 29.12 0.48 -6.25
CA GLU A 87 29.05 1.57 -7.25
C GLU A 87 27.70 1.62 -7.97
N ARG A 88 26.81 0.64 -7.75
CA ARG A 88 25.51 0.61 -8.38
C ARG A 88 24.60 1.69 -7.81
N LYS A 89 23.81 2.30 -8.69
CA LYS A 89 22.73 3.20 -8.31
C LYS A 89 21.74 2.44 -7.40
N ALA A 90 21.56 2.97 -6.19
CA ALA A 90 20.72 2.41 -5.16
C ALA A 90 19.24 2.76 -5.42
N SER A 91 18.37 1.76 -5.56
CA SER A 91 16.91 1.96 -5.64
C SER A 91 16.25 1.50 -4.34
N PHE A 92 15.46 2.37 -3.71
CA PHE A 92 14.60 1.96 -2.60
C PHE A 92 13.25 1.49 -3.15
N ARG A 93 12.67 0.49 -2.50
CA ARG A 93 11.34 -0.04 -2.82
C ARG A 93 10.49 0.03 -1.57
N PHE A 94 9.29 0.59 -1.71
CA PHE A 94 8.30 0.61 -0.65
C PHE A 94 7.10 -0.20 -1.09
N ALA A 95 6.67 -1.14 -0.26
CA ALA A 95 5.49 -1.94 -0.50
C ALA A 95 4.55 -1.92 0.70
N TRP A 96 3.25 -1.96 0.44
CA TRP A 96 2.23 -1.94 1.48
C TRP A 96 0.98 -2.70 1.02
N VAL A 97 0.16 -3.11 1.99
CA VAL A 97 -1.06 -3.85 1.72
C VAL A 97 -2.28 -3.01 2.08
N GLY A 98 -3.09 -2.67 1.09
CA GLY A 98 -4.27 -1.83 1.32
C GLY A 98 -5.10 -1.52 0.08
N TYR A 99 -6.05 -0.61 0.23
CA TYR A 99 -6.83 -0.06 -0.86
C TYR A 99 -6.13 1.19 -1.43
N CYS A 100 -5.88 1.18 -2.74
CA CYS A 100 -5.27 2.31 -3.43
C CYS A 100 -5.87 2.45 -4.83
N SER A 101 -6.22 3.67 -5.24
CA SER A 101 -6.56 3.95 -6.64
C SER A 101 -5.30 4.26 -7.44
N ARG A 102 -5.34 4.15 -8.78
CA ARG A 102 -4.21 4.53 -9.65
C ARG A 102 -3.71 5.96 -9.40
N SER A 103 -4.63 6.89 -9.17
CA SER A 103 -4.30 8.29 -8.84
C SER A 103 -3.64 8.46 -7.47
N ASP A 104 -4.05 7.67 -6.47
CA ASP A 104 -3.43 7.67 -5.15
C ASP A 104 -2.04 7.04 -5.21
N LEU A 105 -1.87 5.98 -6.00
CA LEU A 105 -0.59 5.31 -6.23
C LEU A 105 0.45 6.29 -6.76
N GLN A 106 0.11 7.05 -7.81
CA GLN A 106 0.99 8.09 -8.37
C GLN A 106 1.29 9.20 -7.34
N SER A 107 0.30 9.57 -6.51
CA SER A 107 0.48 10.56 -5.46
C SER A 107 1.40 10.06 -4.34
N ILE A 108 1.32 8.78 -3.99
CA ILE A 108 2.19 8.11 -3.02
C ILE A 108 3.59 7.99 -3.59
N GLU A 109 3.75 7.54 -4.83
CA GLU A 109 5.03 7.47 -5.54
C GLU A 109 5.73 8.83 -5.60
N LYS A 110 5.00 9.89 -5.95
CA LYS A 110 5.54 11.26 -5.93
C LYS A 110 6.00 11.68 -4.53
N SER A 111 5.24 11.31 -3.49
CA SER A 111 5.62 11.58 -2.10
C SER A 111 6.86 10.76 -1.70
N PHE A 112 6.94 9.51 -2.13
CA PHE A 112 8.05 8.62 -1.85
C PHE A 112 9.35 9.16 -2.47
N ASN A 113 9.30 9.53 -3.75
CA ASN A 113 10.43 10.14 -4.45
C ASN A 113 10.84 11.49 -3.85
N ALA A 114 9.90 12.26 -3.28
CA ALA A 114 10.23 13.53 -2.63
C ALA A 114 10.96 13.35 -1.29
N ASN A 115 10.63 12.31 -0.51
CA ASN A 115 11.25 12.04 0.80
C ASN A 115 12.45 11.08 0.70
N ILE A 116 12.89 10.72 -0.50
CA ILE A 116 13.90 9.68 -0.69
C ILE A 116 15.26 10.05 -0.09
N TYR A 117 15.62 11.34 -0.14
CA TYR A 117 16.88 11.83 0.42
C TYR A 117 16.86 11.72 1.94
N ASP A 118 15.77 12.14 2.59
CA ASP A 118 15.59 12.04 4.04
C ASP A 118 15.62 10.57 4.50
N ILE A 119 15.00 9.66 3.73
CA ILE A 119 15.08 8.20 3.98
C ILE A 119 16.54 7.74 3.85
N SER A 120 17.24 8.12 2.78
CA SER A 120 18.63 7.69 2.57
C SER A 120 19.57 8.21 3.65
N GLU A 121 19.36 9.44 4.13
CA GLU A 121 20.12 10.06 5.22
C GLU A 121 19.84 9.32 6.53
N ALA A 122 18.57 9.04 6.84
CA ALA A 122 18.19 8.28 8.03
C ALA A 122 18.76 6.84 8.02
N VAL A 123 18.79 6.17 6.86
CA VAL A 123 19.46 4.86 6.71
C VAL A 123 20.95 4.97 7.00
N SER A 124 21.58 6.02 6.48
CA SER A 124 23.04 6.23 6.63
C SER A 124 23.43 6.53 8.07
N ALA A 125 22.60 7.31 8.75
CA ALA A 125 22.78 7.69 10.14
C ALA A 125 22.38 6.57 11.13
N GLU A 126 21.76 5.49 10.64
CA GLU A 126 21.17 4.42 11.46
C GLU A 126 20.18 4.98 12.51
N ASP A 127 19.56 6.13 12.22
CA ASP A 127 18.65 6.84 13.13
C ASP A 127 17.20 6.43 12.86
N ARG A 128 16.68 5.57 13.73
CA ARG A 128 15.30 5.08 13.70
C ARG A 128 14.28 6.21 13.75
N SER A 129 14.51 7.24 14.56
CA SER A 129 13.52 8.32 14.76
C SER A 129 13.38 9.17 13.50
N GLN A 130 14.50 9.43 12.83
CA GLN A 130 14.50 10.11 11.53
C GLN A 130 13.85 9.27 10.44
N MET A 131 14.06 7.95 10.46
CA MET A 131 13.39 7.03 9.53
C MET A 131 11.87 7.09 9.68
N GLU A 132 11.37 7.05 10.92
CA GLU A 132 9.94 7.17 11.22
C GLU A 132 9.38 8.50 10.72
N LEU A 133 10.10 9.60 10.95
CA LEU A 133 9.71 10.93 10.51
C LEU A 133 9.66 11.04 8.97
N ALA A 134 10.65 10.48 8.28
CA ALA A 134 10.74 10.48 6.82
C ALA A 134 9.63 9.60 6.18
N LEU A 135 9.26 8.50 6.83
CA LEU A 135 8.19 7.60 6.37
C LEU A 135 6.78 8.09 6.70
N ALA A 136 6.60 8.85 7.79
CA ALA A 136 5.31 9.38 8.23
C ALA A 136 4.46 10.03 7.11
N PRO A 137 4.99 10.91 6.23
CA PRO A 137 4.18 11.49 5.15
C PRO A 137 3.71 10.47 4.10
N ILE A 138 4.52 9.44 3.81
CA ILE A 138 4.18 8.37 2.86
C ILE A 138 3.08 7.49 3.46
N LEU A 139 3.29 7.06 4.70
CA LEU A 139 2.33 6.28 5.48
C LEU A 139 0.99 7.02 5.58
N LEU A 140 0.98 8.29 5.98
CA LEU A 140 -0.24 9.09 6.06
C LEU A 140 -1.04 9.13 4.74
N ARG A 141 -0.35 9.17 3.58
CA ARG A 141 -1.02 9.11 2.27
C ARG A 141 -1.61 7.73 1.99
N CYS A 142 -0.90 6.66 2.30
CA CYS A 142 -1.44 5.30 2.22
C CYS A 142 -2.72 5.15 3.07
N SER A 143 -2.76 5.79 4.26
CA SER A 143 -3.89 5.69 5.20
C SER A 143 -5.09 6.39 4.61
N ARG A 144 -4.89 7.61 4.14
CA ARG A 144 -5.95 8.41 3.51
C ARG A 144 -6.50 7.75 2.24
N ALA A 145 -5.63 7.13 1.42
CA ALA A 145 -6.05 6.38 0.24
C ALA A 145 -6.94 5.19 0.64
N ASN A 146 -6.53 4.45 1.66
CA ASN A 146 -7.27 3.31 2.21
C ASN A 146 -8.65 3.75 2.74
N ASP A 147 -8.68 4.77 3.59
CA ASP A 147 -9.88 5.35 4.19
C ASP A 147 -10.87 5.85 3.15
N ARG A 148 -10.39 6.53 2.10
CA ARG A 148 -11.25 7.10 1.07
C ARG A 148 -12.03 6.02 0.32
N LEU A 149 -11.34 4.93 -0.03
CA LEU A 149 -11.97 3.80 -0.74
C LEU A 149 -12.90 3.01 0.19
N LEU A 150 -12.50 2.79 1.44
CA LEU A 150 -13.36 2.15 2.44
C LEU A 150 -14.65 2.95 2.70
N ARG A 151 -14.54 4.28 2.85
CA ARG A 151 -15.72 5.16 3.01
C ARG A 151 -16.62 5.12 1.79
N LYS A 152 -16.05 5.22 0.59
CA LYS A 152 -16.82 5.14 -0.67
C LYS A 152 -17.57 3.80 -0.78
N ARG A 153 -16.92 2.70 -0.41
CA ARG A 153 -17.55 1.35 -0.38
C ARG A 153 -18.67 1.27 0.65
N ARG A 154 -18.44 1.77 1.86
CA ARG A 154 -19.46 1.80 2.92
C ARG A 154 -20.69 2.57 2.46
N LEU A 155 -20.50 3.75 1.86
CA LEU A 155 -21.59 4.54 1.29
C LEU A 155 -22.32 3.80 0.17
N MET A 156 -21.60 3.17 -0.77
CA MET A 156 -22.19 2.39 -1.85
C MET A 156 -23.07 1.25 -1.33
N HIS A 157 -22.61 0.49 -0.32
CA HIS A 157 -23.41 -0.56 0.30
C HIS A 157 -24.66 0.00 0.99
N VAL A 158 -24.57 1.14 1.67
CA VAL A 158 -25.72 1.81 2.28
C VAL A 158 -26.75 2.20 1.20
N PHE A 159 -26.31 2.80 0.09
CA PHE A 159 -27.25 3.11 -1.00
C PHE A 159 -27.86 1.85 -1.61
N LEU A 160 -27.06 0.81 -1.88
CA LEU A 160 -27.55 -0.42 -2.49
C LEU A 160 -28.58 -1.14 -1.61
N THR A 161 -28.37 -1.16 -0.30
CA THR A 161 -29.35 -1.73 0.66
C THR A 161 -30.65 -0.92 0.68
N ILE A 162 -30.58 0.41 0.65
CA ILE A 162 -31.78 1.27 0.57
C ILE A 162 -32.55 1.01 -0.74
N TYR A 163 -31.86 0.96 -1.88
CA TYR A 163 -32.50 0.67 -3.17
C TYR A 163 -33.13 -0.73 -3.21
N ALA A 164 -32.48 -1.73 -2.62
CA ALA A 164 -33.03 -3.08 -2.52
C ALA A 164 -34.32 -3.11 -1.67
N LEU A 165 -34.36 -2.37 -0.56
CA LEU A 165 -35.56 -2.27 0.28
C LEU A 165 -36.73 -1.59 -0.46
N ILE A 166 -36.45 -0.51 -1.20
CA ILE A 166 -37.47 0.19 -2.00
C ILE A 166 -37.99 -0.72 -3.11
N ALA A 167 -37.11 -1.41 -3.82
CA ALA A 167 -37.49 -2.36 -4.88
C ALA A 167 -38.34 -3.51 -4.32
N PHE A 168 -37.97 -4.05 -3.15
CA PHE A 168 -38.72 -5.11 -2.49
C PHE A 168 -40.12 -4.64 -2.05
N ALA A 169 -40.22 -3.44 -1.45
CA ALA A 169 -41.51 -2.85 -1.08
C ALA A 169 -42.40 -2.59 -2.31
N GLY A 170 -41.81 -2.11 -3.40
CA GLY A 170 -42.50 -1.91 -4.67
C GLY A 170 -43.05 -3.23 -5.23
N ALA A 171 -42.22 -4.27 -5.31
CA ALA A 171 -42.63 -5.60 -5.78
C ALA A 171 -43.74 -6.21 -4.89
N ALA A 172 -43.60 -6.12 -3.57
CA ALA A 172 -44.61 -6.60 -2.63
C ALA A 172 -45.97 -5.89 -2.81
N SER A 173 -45.96 -4.58 -3.08
CA SER A 173 -47.19 -3.81 -3.31
C SER A 173 -47.94 -4.22 -4.58
N VAL A 174 -47.21 -4.61 -5.64
CA VAL A 174 -47.80 -5.12 -6.89
C VAL A 174 -48.42 -6.49 -6.66
N VAL A 175 -47.69 -7.39 -5.99
CA VAL A 175 -48.21 -8.74 -5.67
C VAL A 175 -49.45 -8.67 -4.78
N MET A 176 -49.47 -7.79 -3.78
CA MET A 176 -50.68 -7.59 -2.96
C MET A 176 -51.87 -7.11 -3.78
N ARG A 177 -51.66 -6.22 -4.77
CA ARG A 177 -52.75 -5.75 -5.64
C ARG A 177 -53.33 -6.87 -6.50
N GLU A 178 -52.49 -7.75 -7.04
CA GLU A 178 -52.96 -8.90 -7.84
C GLU A 178 -53.73 -9.93 -7.01
N ILE A 179 -53.36 -10.15 -5.74
CA ILE A 179 -54.07 -11.09 -4.86
C ILE A 179 -55.44 -10.56 -4.40
N LEU A 180 -55.61 -9.23 -4.36
CA LEU A 180 -56.83 -8.56 -3.90
C LEU A 180 -57.89 -8.35 -5.01
N GLN A 181 -57.54 -8.55 -6.28
CA GLN A 181 -58.46 -8.46 -7.43
C GLN A 181 -58.96 -9.84 -7.84
#